data_AF-A0AAU4G658-F1
#
_entry.id   AF-A0AAU4G658-F1
#
_cell.length_a   1.000
_cell.length_b   1.000
_cell.length_c   1.000
_cell.angle_alpha   90.00
_cell.angle_beta   90.00
_cell.angle_gamma   90.00
#
_symmetry.space_group_name_H-M   'P 1'
#
loop_
_entity.id
_entity.type
_entity.pdbx_description
1 polymer ?
#
loop_
_entity_poly.entity_id
_entity_poly.type
_entity_poly.pdbx_seq_one_letter_code
_entity_poly.pdbx_strand_id
1 'polypeptide(L)'
;MNTKFGDYTTFNRAAFAQLAEFEAASFTGYAGFRRTRFALPANFKRAEFCGDVLFDDAAFAQPPDLSQAKVRADREDPACSWPPGWAAPGLGTPAPWAPLVQETPAPGPHP
;
A
#
# COMPACT_ATOMS: atom_id res chain seq x y z
N MET A 1 11.36 14.81 1.66
CA MET A 1 10.27 15.56 0.99
C MET A 1 8.99 14.81 1.29
N ASN A 2 7.92 15.46 1.77
CA ASN A 2 6.65 14.81 2.06
C ASN A 2 5.69 15.04 0.90
N THR A 3 5.52 14.01 0.06
CA THR A 3 4.60 14.08 -1.07
C THR A 3 3.18 13.87 -0.57
N LYS A 4 2.28 14.81 -0.85
CA LYS A 4 0.85 14.68 -0.54
C LYS A 4 0.07 14.40 -1.80
N PHE A 5 -0.68 13.32 -1.80
CA PHE A 5 -1.63 12.94 -2.83
C PHE A 5 -3.03 13.30 -2.33
N GLY A 6 -3.77 14.07 -3.14
CA GLY A 6 -5.08 14.61 -2.78
C GLY A 6 -6.19 13.57 -2.73
N ASP A 7 -7.44 14.05 -2.70
CA ASP A 7 -8.64 13.26 -2.43
C ASP A 7 -8.91 12.11 -3.43
N TYR A 8 -8.36 12.20 -4.64
CA TYR A 8 -8.53 11.15 -5.66
C TYR A 8 -7.25 10.99 -6.48
N THR A 9 -6.54 9.89 -6.27
CA THR A 9 -5.32 9.54 -6.98
C THR A 9 -5.49 8.15 -7.58
N THR A 10 -5.36 8.03 -8.90
CA THR A 10 -5.42 6.73 -9.56
C THR A 10 -4.27 6.56 -10.52
N PHE A 11 -3.62 5.41 -10.37
CA PHE A 11 -2.55 4.92 -11.22
C PHE A 11 -3.01 3.66 -11.97
N ASN A 12 -4.32 3.46 -12.16
CA ASN A 12 -4.83 2.25 -12.79
C ASN A 12 -4.15 2.03 -14.16
N ARG A 13 -3.62 0.81 -14.39
CA ARG A 13 -2.85 0.44 -15.58
C ARG A 13 -1.54 1.22 -15.80
N ALA A 14 -1.01 1.88 -14.78
CA ALA A 14 0.31 2.50 -14.86
C ALA A 14 1.41 1.43 -14.85
N ALA A 15 2.47 1.69 -15.61
CA ALA A 15 3.68 0.88 -15.63
C ALA A 15 4.85 1.72 -15.10
N PHE A 16 5.34 1.37 -13.91
CA PHE A 16 6.52 1.99 -13.33
C PHE A 16 7.74 1.16 -13.74
N ALA A 17 8.51 1.70 -14.68
CA ALA A 17 9.76 1.08 -15.12
C ALA A 17 10.92 1.31 -14.13
N GLN A 18 10.78 2.31 -13.25
CA GLN A 18 11.79 2.71 -12.26
C GLN A 18 11.32 2.48 -10.83
N LEU A 19 12.27 2.56 -9.88
CA LEU A 19 12.00 2.55 -8.44
C LEU A 19 10.99 3.66 -8.11
N ALA A 20 9.89 3.30 -7.45
CA ALA A 20 8.85 4.26 -7.09
C ALA A 20 9.05 4.70 -5.63
N GLU A 21 9.51 5.92 -5.42
CA GLU A 21 9.79 6.46 -4.08
C GLU A 21 8.63 7.31 -3.56
N PHE A 22 7.93 6.76 -2.58
CA PHE A 22 6.82 7.36 -1.84
C PHE A 22 7.07 7.33 -0.32
N GLU A 23 8.34 7.41 0.09
CA GLU A 23 8.70 7.49 1.49
C GLU A 23 8.02 8.70 2.14
N ALA A 24 7.35 8.49 3.26
CA ALA A 24 6.59 9.51 3.99
C ALA A 24 5.56 10.27 3.13
N ALA A 25 5.01 9.60 2.11
CA ALA A 25 3.90 10.11 1.33
C ALA A 25 2.57 10.01 2.10
N SER A 26 1.72 11.03 1.98
CA SER A 26 0.39 11.03 2.59
C SER A 26 -0.68 10.98 1.49
N PHE A 27 -1.48 9.93 1.48
CA PHE A 27 -2.65 9.75 0.61
C PHE A 27 -3.90 10.11 1.41
N THR A 28 -4.44 11.30 1.19
CA THR A 28 -5.57 11.79 2.01
C THR A 28 -6.92 11.24 1.57
N GLY A 29 -7.05 10.80 0.31
CA GLY A 29 -8.26 10.17 -0.21
C GLY A 29 -8.01 8.86 -0.95
N TYR A 30 -8.80 8.60 -1.99
CA TYR A 30 -8.77 7.33 -2.73
C TYR A 30 -7.46 7.17 -3.51
N ALA A 31 -6.82 6.01 -3.37
CA ALA A 31 -5.57 5.65 -4.04
C ALA A 31 -5.73 4.32 -4.79
N GLY A 32 -6.07 4.39 -6.08
CA GLY A 32 -6.30 3.21 -6.93
C GLY A 32 -5.07 2.82 -7.73
N PHE A 33 -4.55 1.62 -7.53
CA PHE A 33 -3.40 1.03 -8.23
C PHE A 33 -3.78 -0.20 -9.03
N ARG A 34 -5.01 -0.28 -9.54
CA ARG A 34 -5.50 -1.50 -10.19
C ARG A 34 -4.74 -1.80 -11.47
N ARG A 35 -4.34 -3.06 -11.67
CA ARG A 35 -3.57 -3.47 -12.87
C ARG A 35 -2.27 -2.70 -13.07
N THR A 36 -1.68 -2.16 -12.01
CA THR A 36 -0.38 -1.50 -12.10
C THR A 36 0.72 -2.54 -12.22
N ARG A 37 1.77 -2.19 -12.96
CA ARG A 37 2.97 -3.03 -13.07
C ARG A 37 4.18 -2.27 -12.57
N PHE A 38 4.78 -2.76 -11.50
CA PHE A 38 6.02 -2.24 -10.95
C PHE A 38 7.17 -3.16 -11.37
N ALA A 39 8.07 -2.66 -12.22
CA ALA A 39 9.26 -3.39 -12.65
C ALA A 39 10.35 -3.43 -11.57
N LEU A 40 10.33 -2.44 -10.66
CA LEU A 40 11.27 -2.28 -9.56
C LEU A 40 10.51 -2.12 -8.24
N PRO A 41 11.18 -2.31 -7.08
CA PRO A 41 10.53 -2.25 -5.79
C PRO A 41 10.00 -0.83 -5.52
N ALA A 42 8.84 -0.74 -4.90
CA ALA A 42 8.27 0.54 -4.52
C ALA A 42 8.51 0.78 -3.03
N ASN A 43 9.02 1.96 -2.68
CA ASN A 43 9.28 2.35 -1.30
C ASN A 43 8.15 3.24 -0.80
N PHE A 44 7.32 2.71 0.07
CA PHE A 44 6.22 3.40 0.76
C PHE A 44 6.49 3.46 2.28
N LYS A 45 7.76 3.43 2.68
CA LYS A 45 8.13 3.46 4.09
C LYS A 45 7.56 4.72 4.75
N ARG A 46 6.94 4.56 5.92
CA ARG A 46 6.25 5.65 6.65
C ARG A 46 5.12 6.33 5.86
N ALA A 47 4.61 5.73 4.79
CA ALA A 47 3.46 6.28 4.08
C ALA A 47 2.19 6.24 4.94
N GLU A 48 1.32 7.20 4.70
CA GLU A 48 0.07 7.40 5.44
C GLU A 48 -1.11 7.30 4.48
N PHE A 49 -1.92 6.26 4.64
CA PHE A 49 -3.12 6.02 3.83
C PHE A 49 -4.36 6.39 4.63
N CYS A 50 -4.91 7.58 4.39
CA CYS A 50 -6.11 8.05 5.09
C CYS A 50 -7.41 7.63 4.39
N GLY A 51 -7.36 7.39 3.08
CA GLY A 51 -8.50 6.94 2.27
C GLY A 51 -8.36 5.49 1.80
N ASP A 52 -9.27 5.10 0.91
CA ASP A 52 -9.35 3.75 0.35
C ASP A 52 -8.17 3.47 -0.59
N VAL A 53 -7.55 2.30 -0.49
CA VAL A 53 -6.40 1.92 -1.32
C VAL A 53 -6.66 0.59 -2.00
N LEU A 54 -6.52 0.53 -3.32
CA LEU A 54 -6.85 -0.68 -4.08
C LEU A 54 -5.68 -1.11 -4.95
N PHE A 55 -4.98 -2.16 -4.52
CA PHE A 55 -3.94 -2.85 -5.28
C PHE A 55 -4.45 -4.08 -6.04
N ASP A 56 -5.75 -4.11 -6.35
CA ASP A 56 -6.38 -5.22 -7.08
C ASP A 56 -5.70 -5.47 -8.43
N ASP A 57 -5.29 -6.71 -8.70
CA ASP A 57 -4.57 -7.11 -9.92
C ASP A 57 -3.24 -6.35 -10.15
N ALA A 58 -2.66 -5.74 -9.11
CA ALA A 58 -1.38 -5.07 -9.21
C ALA A 58 -0.22 -6.08 -9.21
N ALA A 59 0.64 -6.01 -10.22
CA ALA A 59 1.80 -6.85 -10.39
C ALA A 59 3.06 -6.14 -9.90
N PHE A 60 3.68 -6.71 -8.87
CA PHE A 60 4.95 -6.23 -8.33
C PHE A 60 6.05 -7.24 -8.66
N ALA A 61 7.11 -6.80 -9.35
CA ALA A 61 8.27 -7.64 -9.58
C ALA A 61 9.00 -7.99 -8.27
N GLN A 62 8.93 -7.09 -7.28
CA GLN A 62 9.48 -7.26 -5.94
C GLN A 62 8.51 -6.68 -4.91
N PRO A 63 8.46 -7.24 -3.68
CA PRO A 63 7.56 -6.77 -2.65
C PRO A 63 7.82 -5.28 -2.36
N PRO A 64 6.77 -4.43 -2.34
CA PRO A 64 6.92 -3.06 -1.94
C PRO A 64 7.29 -2.98 -0.46
N ASP A 65 8.09 -1.99 -0.08
CA ASP A 65 8.40 -1.71 1.32
C ASP A 65 7.34 -0.76 1.87
N LEU A 66 6.39 -1.30 2.64
CA LEU A 66 5.38 -0.55 3.39
C LEU A 66 5.72 -0.51 4.88
N SER A 67 7.01 -0.64 5.23
CA SER A 67 7.44 -0.68 6.62
C SER A 67 7.12 0.64 7.31
N GLN A 68 6.56 0.57 8.52
CA GLN A 68 6.09 1.75 9.25
C GLN A 68 4.96 2.53 8.54
N ALA A 69 4.43 2.02 7.43
CA ALA A 69 3.25 2.61 6.82
C ALA A 69 2.02 2.32 7.68
N LYS A 70 1.03 3.20 7.59
CA LYS A 70 -0.19 3.13 8.38
C LYS A 70 -1.38 3.51 7.55
N VAL A 71 -2.49 2.80 7.78
CA VAL A 71 -3.78 3.05 7.16
C VAL A 71 -4.76 3.55 8.21
N ARG A 72 -5.72 4.39 7.83
CA ARG A 72 -6.81 4.77 8.71
C ARG A 72 -7.72 3.56 8.96
N ALA A 73 -7.84 3.14 10.22
CA ALA A 73 -8.67 2.01 10.64
C ALA A 73 -10.00 2.41 11.27
N ASP A 74 -10.18 3.71 11.54
CA ASP A 74 -11.40 4.34 12.05
C ASP A 74 -12.61 4.24 11.11
N ARG A 75 -12.42 3.80 9.85
CA ARG A 75 -13.53 3.55 8.93
C ARG A 75 -14.12 2.16 9.17
N GLU A 76 -15.45 2.09 9.23
CA GLU A 76 -16.21 0.85 9.35
C GLU A 76 -16.05 -0.09 8.15
N ASP A 77 -15.89 0.44 6.94
CA ASP A 77 -15.70 -0.35 5.71
C ASP A 77 -14.67 0.33 4.79
N PRO A 78 -13.37 0.22 5.10
CA PRO A 78 -12.33 0.74 4.24
C PRO A 78 -12.10 -0.23 3.09
N ALA A 79 -12.24 0.22 1.84
CA ALA A 79 -11.93 -0.59 0.66
C ALA A 79 -10.40 -0.64 0.47
N CYS A 80 -9.72 -1.30 1.41
CA CYS A 80 -8.28 -1.48 1.45
C CYS A 80 -7.90 -2.87 0.94
N SER A 81 -7.44 -2.95 -0.30
CA SER A 81 -6.87 -4.16 -0.89
C SER A 81 -5.37 -3.97 -1.01
N TRP A 82 -4.62 -4.72 -0.21
CA TRP A 82 -3.17 -4.66 -0.13
C TRP A 82 -2.50 -5.55 -1.18
N PRO A 83 -1.26 -5.24 -1.60
CA PRO A 83 -0.50 -6.13 -2.46
C PRO A 83 -0.21 -7.46 -1.74
N PRO A 84 0.04 -8.55 -2.49
CA PRO A 84 0.35 -9.84 -1.89
C PRO A 84 1.55 -9.75 -0.95
N GLY A 85 1.42 -10.35 0.23
CA GLY A 85 2.43 -10.29 1.30
C GLY A 85 2.31 -9.08 2.22
N TRP A 86 1.25 -8.27 2.12
CA TRP A 86 0.97 -7.18 3.05
C TRP A 86 -0.46 -7.25 3.57
N ALA A 87 -0.62 -7.00 4.86
CA ALA A 87 -1.92 -6.89 5.50
C ALA A 87 -1.92 -5.77 6.55
N ALA A 88 -3.10 -5.26 6.86
CA ALA A 88 -3.32 -4.32 7.95
C ALA A 88 -4.24 -4.98 8.99
N PRO A 89 -3.67 -5.79 9.93
CA PRO A 89 -4.46 -6.53 10.92
C PRO A 89 -5.20 -5.63 11.91
N GLY A 90 -4.84 -4.34 11.98
CA GLY A 90 -5.52 -3.37 12.82
C GLY A 90 -6.77 -2.74 12.20
N LEU A 91 -7.18 -3.12 10.98
CA LEU A 91 -8.41 -2.61 10.37
C LEU A 91 -9.63 -3.00 11.22
N GLY A 92 -10.45 -2.01 11.60
CA GLY A 92 -11.60 -2.21 12.51
C GLY A 92 -11.27 -2.22 14.00
N THR A 93 -10.01 -1.92 14.39
CA THR A 93 -9.68 -1.66 15.80
C THR A 93 -10.07 -0.24 16.21
N PRO A 94 -10.29 0.06 17.51
CA PRO A 94 -10.58 1.41 17.99
C PRO A 94 -9.42 2.40 17.79
N ALA A 95 -8.27 1.94 17.27
CA ALA A 95 -7.16 2.81 16.95
C ALA A 95 -7.46 3.60 15.67
N PRO A 96 -7.21 4.92 15.64
CA PRO A 96 -7.44 5.71 14.43
C PRO A 96 -6.56 5.27 13.25
N TRP A 97 -5.44 4.61 13.53
CA TRP A 97 -4.46 4.15 12.55
C TRP A 97 -4.07 2.70 12.82
N ALA A 98 -4.07 1.88 11.77
CA ALA A 98 -3.54 0.52 11.78
C ALA A 98 -2.19 0.45 11.07
N PRO A 99 -1.17 -0.18 11.69
CA PRO A 99 0.10 -0.41 11.02
C PRO A 99 -0.06 -1.48 9.93
N LEU A 100 0.67 -1.28 8.84
CA LEU A 100 0.88 -2.28 7.81
C LEU A 100 1.99 -3.23 8.22
N VAL A 101 1.73 -4.52 8.09
CA VAL A 101 2.70 -5.58 8.35
C VAL A 101 2.88 -6.42 7.11
N GLN A 102 4.14 -6.77 6.82
CA GLN A 102 4.42 -7.74 5.78
C GLN A 102 4.01 -9.11 6.31
N GLU A 103 2.99 -9.71 5.70
CA GLU A 103 2.73 -11.13 5.88
C GLU A 103 3.95 -11.84 5.29
N THR A 104 4.78 -12.39 6.17
CA THR A 104 5.97 -13.15 5.75
C THR A 104 5.45 -14.23 4.81
N PRO A 105 5.86 -14.26 3.53
CA PRO A 105 5.50 -15.38 2.69
C PRO A 105 6.00 -16.62 3.41
N ALA A 106 5.08 -17.55 3.69
CA ALA A 106 5.43 -18.84 4.27
C ALA A 106 6.69 -19.33 3.54
N PRO A 107 7.76 -19.74 4.26
CA PRO A 107 8.98 -20.17 3.60
C PRO A 107 8.58 -21.23 2.59
N GLY A 108 8.71 -20.91 1.30
CA GLY A 108 8.45 -21.85 0.24
C GLY A 108 9.29 -23.10 0.52
N PRO A 109 8.76 -24.32 0.25
CA PRO A 109 9.50 -25.54 0.53
C PRO A 109 10.89 -25.42 -0.10
N HIS A 110 11.90 -25.33 0.77
CA HIS A 110 13.30 -25.34 0.36
C HIS A 110 13.55 -26.72 -0.29
N PRO A 111 14.11 -26.77 -1.51
CA PRO A 111 14.42 -28.04 -2.17
C PRO A 111 15.44 -28.87 -1.41
#